data_AF-A0A7W6AAE5-F1
#
_entry.id   AF-A0A7W6AAE5-F1
#
_cell.length_a   1.000
_cell.length_b   1.000
_cell.length_c   1.000
_cell.angle_alpha   90.00
_cell.angle_beta   90.00
_cell.angle_gamma   90.00
#
_symmetry.space_group_name_H-M   'P 1'
#
loop_
_entity.id
_entity.type
_entity.pdbx_description
1 polymer ?
#
loop_
_entity_poly.entity_id
_entity_poly.type
_entity_poly.pdbx_seq_one_letter_code
_entity_poly.pdbx_strand_id
1 'polypeptide(L)'
;MRPNAEHVLDYFHIAMRVTVMQQIARGLPPPSETDKDVAVATLERVRHFLWHGNWRRALDLIGDVETRMLGATDPDVTDEPMSHPQVSPQARNLLKHLREFESYISANASMIPNYGERRRYGEAVSTAFVESTVNQVVAKRFAKKQQMQWTPRGVHLLVQLRVRTLDGTLANDFQRWRDERKAA
;
A
#
# COMPACT_ATOMS: atom_id res chain seq x y z
N MET A 1 -16.71 12.79 -3.63
CA MET A 1 -16.79 11.90 -2.45
C MET A 1 -18.25 11.52 -2.27
N ARG A 2 -18.60 10.24 -2.03
CA ARG A 2 -20.00 9.85 -1.80
C ARG A 2 -20.32 10.07 -0.32
N PRO A 3 -21.30 10.93 0.05
CA PRO A 3 -21.48 11.34 1.43
C PRO A 3 -21.82 10.21 2.41
N ASN A 4 -22.38 9.10 1.91
CA ASN A 4 -22.84 7.97 2.72
C ASN A 4 -21.96 6.72 2.59
N ALA A 5 -20.79 6.83 1.95
CA ALA A 5 -19.88 5.69 1.81
C ALA A 5 -18.90 5.66 2.98
N GLU A 6 -18.70 4.48 3.56
CA GLU A 6 -17.61 4.26 4.50
C GLU A 6 -16.28 4.28 3.73
N HIS A 7 -15.35 5.12 4.18
CA HIS A 7 -14.02 5.23 3.60
C HIS A 7 -13.03 4.42 4.42
N VAL A 8 -12.48 3.38 3.80
CA VAL A 8 -11.58 2.42 4.44
C VAL A 8 -10.23 2.47 3.73
N LEU A 9 -9.16 2.58 4.52
CA LEU A 9 -7.80 2.53 4.02
C LEU A 9 -7.45 1.12 3.56
N ASP A 10 -6.91 0.97 2.34
CA ASP A 10 -6.57 -0.35 1.81
C ASP A 10 -5.38 -0.97 2.58
N TYR A 11 -5.63 -2.14 3.20
CA TYR A 11 -4.61 -2.81 4.00
C TYR A 11 -3.38 -3.24 3.20
N PHE A 12 -3.50 -3.51 1.90
CA PHE A 12 -2.35 -3.89 1.09
C PHE A 12 -1.34 -2.76 0.94
N HIS A 13 -1.78 -1.52 0.81
CA HIS A 13 -0.87 -0.38 0.77
C HIS A 13 -0.13 -0.20 2.11
N ILE A 14 -0.80 -0.46 3.23
CA ILE A 14 -0.17 -0.49 4.55
C ILE A 14 0.89 -1.60 4.61
N ALA A 15 0.51 -2.84 4.28
CA ALA A 15 1.40 -3.99 4.33
C ALA A 15 2.60 -3.84 3.39
N MET A 16 2.40 -3.25 2.21
CA MET A 16 3.46 -3.01 1.24
C MET A 16 4.49 -2.00 1.76
N ARG A 17 4.04 -0.89 2.36
CA ARG A 17 4.95 0.10 2.96
C ARG A 17 5.77 -0.51 4.10
N VAL A 18 5.15 -1.31 4.96
CA VAL A 18 5.87 -2.05 6.02
C VAL A 18 6.89 -3.01 5.42
N THR A 19 6.54 -3.72 4.34
CA THR A 19 7.44 -4.66 3.66
C THR A 19 8.66 -3.94 3.09
N VAL A 20 8.48 -2.77 2.48
CA VAL A 20 9.59 -1.94 1.98
C VAL A 20 10.52 -1.54 3.13
N MET A 21 9.97 -1.06 4.25
CA MET A 21 10.79 -0.72 5.43
C MET A 21 11.53 -1.94 5.99
N GLN A 22 10.90 -3.11 6.05
CA GLN A 22 11.57 -4.36 6.48
C GLN A 22 12.71 -4.75 5.52
N GLN A 23 12.55 -4.56 4.22
CA GLN A 23 13.62 -4.81 3.24
C GLN A 23 14.80 -3.86 3.43
N ILE A 24 14.54 -2.57 3.66
CA ILE A 24 15.60 -1.59 3.93
C ILE A 24 16.31 -1.92 5.24
N ALA A 25 15.56 -2.22 6.31
CA ALA A 25 16.10 -2.62 7.60
C ALA A 25 17.01 -3.86 7.49
N ARG A 26 16.64 -4.83 6.63
CA ARG A 26 17.47 -6.02 6.38
C ARG A 26 18.80 -5.73 5.68
N GLY A 27 18.91 -4.60 4.98
CA GLY A 27 20.09 -4.14 4.27
C GLY A 27 20.94 -3.12 5.05
N LEU A 28 20.69 -2.93 6.35
CA LEU A 28 21.48 -2.02 7.18
C LEU A 28 22.94 -2.53 7.30
N PRO A 29 23.94 -1.67 7.03
CA PRO A 29 25.35 -2.02 7.18
C PRO A 29 25.82 -1.93 8.64
N PRO A 30 26.98 -2.52 9.00
CA PRO A 30 27.64 -2.27 10.29
C PRO A 30 27.91 -0.76 10.51
N PRO A 31 27.84 -0.25 11.76
CA PRO A 31 27.49 -0.94 13.00
C PRO A 31 25.97 -1.10 13.23
N SER A 32 25.11 -0.46 12.40
CA SER A 32 23.63 -0.51 12.52
C SER A 32 23.00 -1.89 12.26
N GLU A 33 23.80 -2.89 11.89
CA GLU A 33 23.38 -4.28 11.72
C GLU A 33 22.83 -4.89 13.02
N THR A 34 23.34 -4.48 14.19
CA THR A 34 22.86 -4.96 15.50
C THR A 34 21.39 -4.64 15.76
N ASP A 35 20.85 -3.59 15.11
CA ASP A 35 19.46 -3.16 15.26
C ASP A 35 18.54 -3.69 14.16
N LYS A 36 19.07 -4.40 13.16
CA LYS A 36 18.29 -4.95 12.04
C LYS A 36 17.16 -5.86 12.51
N ASP A 37 17.48 -6.87 13.32
CA ASP A 37 16.49 -7.87 13.73
C ASP A 37 15.41 -7.26 14.62
N VAL A 38 15.82 -6.32 15.48
CA VAL A 38 14.89 -5.54 16.32
C VAL A 38 13.98 -4.68 15.44
N ALA A 39 14.52 -3.95 14.47
CA ALA A 39 13.72 -3.11 13.56
C ALA A 39 12.72 -3.95 12.74
N VAL A 40 13.16 -5.09 12.18
CA VAL A 40 12.29 -5.97 11.40
C VAL A 40 11.18 -6.57 12.27
N ALA A 41 11.52 -7.03 13.48
CA ALA A 41 10.54 -7.58 14.43
C ALA A 41 9.54 -6.51 14.88
N THR A 42 9.99 -5.28 15.15
CA THR A 42 9.11 -4.18 15.52
C THR A 42 8.19 -3.79 14.36
N LEU A 43 8.68 -3.72 13.13
CA LEU A 43 7.87 -3.48 11.94
C LEU A 43 6.81 -4.58 11.71
N GLU A 44 7.15 -5.84 12.03
CA GLU A 44 6.18 -6.94 12.00
C GLU A 44 5.06 -6.74 13.05
N ARG A 45 5.42 -6.28 14.25
CA ARG A 45 4.43 -5.91 15.29
C ARG A 45 3.58 -4.72 14.88
N VAL A 46 4.16 -3.70 14.25
CA VAL A 46 3.44 -2.55 13.66
C VAL A 46 2.37 -3.03 12.70
N ARG A 47 2.73 -3.96 11.79
CA ARG A 47 1.77 -4.57 10.85
C ARG A 47 0.63 -5.27 11.60
N HIS A 48 0.94 -6.04 12.64
CA HIS A 48 -0.07 -6.73 13.45
C HIS A 48 -1.01 -5.77 14.19
N PHE A 49 -0.49 -4.69 14.78
CA PHE A 49 -1.34 -3.69 15.43
C PHE A 49 -2.26 -2.99 14.42
N LEU A 50 -1.74 -2.61 13.25
CA LEU A 50 -2.55 -2.00 12.19
C LEU A 50 -3.61 -2.97 11.65
N TRP A 51 -3.30 -4.27 11.53
CA TRP A 51 -4.29 -5.29 11.17
C TRP A 51 -5.50 -5.33 12.11
N HIS A 52 -5.30 -4.96 13.37
CA HIS A 52 -6.35 -4.91 14.40
C HIS A 52 -6.90 -3.50 14.66
N GLY A 53 -6.57 -2.51 13.83
CA GLY A 53 -7.03 -1.12 13.99
C GLY A 53 -6.32 -0.32 15.09
N ASN A 54 -5.29 -0.89 15.72
CA ASN A 54 -4.56 -0.27 16.83
C ASN A 54 -3.47 0.68 16.32
N TRP A 55 -3.86 1.70 15.56
CA TRP A 55 -2.92 2.64 14.92
C TRP A 55 -2.07 3.41 15.93
N ARG A 56 -2.62 3.80 17.09
CA ARG A 56 -1.83 4.48 18.14
C ARG A 56 -0.62 3.65 18.58
N ARG A 57 -0.85 2.39 18.89
CA ARG A 57 0.22 1.48 19.31
C ARG A 57 1.22 1.21 18.19
N ALA A 58 0.76 1.21 16.94
CA ALA A 58 1.64 1.12 15.79
C ALA A 58 2.55 2.35 15.64
N LEU A 59 2.02 3.56 15.89
CA LEU A 59 2.80 4.80 15.88
C LEU A 59 3.84 4.84 17.01
N ASP A 60 3.47 4.44 18.23
CA ASP A 60 4.43 4.33 19.35
C ASP A 60 5.64 3.47 18.96
N LEU A 61 5.39 2.31 18.36
CA LEU A 61 6.44 1.38 17.93
C LEU A 61 7.29 1.93 16.77
N ILE A 62 6.73 2.77 15.91
CA ILE A 62 7.50 3.46 14.87
C ILE A 62 8.44 4.47 15.51
N GLY A 63 7.94 5.26 16.47
CA GLY A 63 8.74 6.18 17.27
C GLY A 63 9.86 5.48 18.02
N ASP A 64 9.59 4.32 18.65
CA ASP A 64 10.60 3.51 19.33
C ASP A 64 11.76 3.11 18.40
N VAL A 65 11.46 2.75 17.14
CA VAL A 65 12.50 2.41 16.15
C VAL A 65 13.28 3.65 15.73
N GLU A 66 12.61 4.78 15.50
CA GLU A 66 13.27 6.04 15.16
C GLU A 66 14.21 6.52 16.28
N THR A 67 13.72 6.58 17.53
CA THR A 67 14.54 6.96 18.70
C THR A 67 15.73 6.02 18.88
N ARG A 68 15.53 4.71 18.68
CA ARG A 68 16.63 3.74 18.78
C ARG A 68 17.70 3.99 17.71
N MET A 69 17.30 4.28 16.47
CA MET A 69 18.21 4.49 15.35
C MET A 69 18.97 5.82 15.41
N LEU A 70 18.36 6.86 15.96
CA LEU A 70 19.03 8.14 16.18
C LEU A 70 19.94 8.13 17.42
N GLY A 71 19.84 7.07 18.25
CA GLY A 71 20.40 7.05 19.59
C GLY A 71 19.65 8.03 20.51
N ALA A 72 19.98 8.03 21.80
CA ALA A 72 19.58 9.12 22.69
C ALA A 72 20.36 10.39 22.30
N THR A 73 19.96 11.02 21.19
CA THR A 73 20.44 12.35 20.84
C THR A 73 19.76 13.35 21.77
N ASP A 74 20.55 14.25 22.35
CA ASP A 74 20.06 15.37 23.17
C ASP A 74 18.96 16.12 22.38
N PRO A 75 17.77 16.39 22.96
CA PRO A 75 16.68 17.09 22.27
C PRO A 75 17.03 18.50 21.75
N ASP A 76 18.23 19.01 22.08
CA ASP A 76 18.75 20.32 21.69
C ASP A 76 19.56 20.31 20.37
N VAL A 77 19.73 19.15 19.71
CA VAL A 77 20.33 19.08 18.37
C VAL A 77 19.27 19.43 17.32
N THR A 78 19.19 20.73 17.03
CA THR A 78 18.31 21.34 16.01
C THR A 78 18.83 21.16 14.57
N ASP A 79 20.01 20.57 14.40
CA ASP A 79 20.56 20.27 13.07
C ASP A 79 19.96 18.97 12.52
N GLU A 80 19.47 19.03 11.28
CA GLU A 80 18.83 17.93 10.57
C GLU A 80 19.49 16.56 10.87
N PRO A 81 18.82 15.63 11.59
CA PRO A 81 19.41 14.35 12.00
C PRO A 81 19.87 13.46 10.84
N MET A 82 19.52 13.85 9.61
CA MET A 82 19.87 13.23 8.33
C MET A 82 21.27 13.61 7.81
N SER A 83 21.96 14.55 8.46
CA SER A 83 23.27 15.05 8.05
C SER A 83 24.42 14.61 8.96
N HIS A 84 24.13 13.81 10.00
CA HIS A 84 25.16 13.27 10.89
C HIS A 84 26.09 12.29 10.14
N PRO A 85 27.42 12.49 10.17
CA PRO A 85 28.40 11.68 9.42
C PRO A 85 28.42 10.18 9.77
N GLN A 86 27.80 9.78 10.88
CA GLN A 86 27.81 8.41 11.39
C GLN A 86 26.58 7.58 10.97
N VAL A 87 25.56 8.18 10.36
CA VAL A 87 24.34 7.47 9.93
C VAL A 87 24.49 7.00 8.48
N SER A 88 24.42 5.68 8.27
CA SER A 88 24.53 5.11 6.92
C SER A 88 23.42 5.61 5.97
N PRO A 89 23.65 5.69 4.65
CA PRO A 89 22.60 6.06 3.69
C PRO A 89 21.34 5.20 3.81
N GLN A 90 21.49 3.91 4.12
CA GLN A 90 20.39 2.96 4.32
C GLN A 90 19.58 3.28 5.59
N ALA A 91 20.26 3.61 6.69
CA ALA A 91 19.60 4.04 7.93
C ALA A 91 18.83 5.35 7.73
N ARG A 92 19.42 6.33 7.03
CA ARG A 92 18.72 7.57 6.64
C ARG A 92 17.50 7.30 5.77
N ASN A 93 17.62 6.39 4.80
CA ASN A 93 16.49 6.00 3.97
C ASN A 93 15.36 5.35 4.80
N LEU A 94 15.71 4.49 5.75
CA LEU A 94 14.73 3.88 6.65
C LEU A 94 14.03 4.91 7.53
N LEU A 95 14.78 5.85 8.14
CA LEU A 95 14.23 6.94 8.95
C LEU A 95 13.24 7.80 8.14
N LYS A 96 13.60 8.14 6.90
CA LYS A 96 12.71 8.86 5.99
C LYS A 96 11.40 8.09 5.77
N HIS A 97 11.48 6.79 5.47
CA HIS A 97 10.29 5.97 5.27
C HIS A 97 9.45 5.79 6.54
N LEU A 98 10.07 5.71 7.72
CA LEU A 98 9.36 5.66 9.01
C LEU A 98 8.54 6.93 9.23
N ARG A 99 9.12 8.11 9.04
CA ARG A 99 8.42 9.41 9.17
C ARG A 99 7.30 9.61 8.16
N GLU A 100 7.55 9.23 6.90
CA GLU A 100 6.52 9.25 5.86
C GLU A 100 5.37 8.28 6.17
N PHE A 101 5.69 7.12 6.74
CA PHE A 101 4.70 6.13 7.13
C PHE A 101 3.90 6.57 8.36
N GLU A 102 4.54 7.15 9.38
CA GLU A 102 3.87 7.76 10.52
C GLU A 102 2.90 8.85 10.09
N SER A 103 3.35 9.79 9.26
CA SER A 103 2.50 10.85 8.71
C SER A 103 1.30 10.29 7.94
N TYR A 104 1.54 9.26 7.14
CA TYR A 104 0.50 8.57 6.37
C TYR A 104 -0.53 7.89 7.27
N ILE A 105 -0.09 7.13 8.29
CA ILE A 105 -1.01 6.46 9.22
C ILE A 105 -1.79 7.47 10.05
N SER A 106 -1.14 8.51 10.55
CA SER A 106 -1.79 9.60 11.31
C SER A 106 -2.85 10.32 10.49
N ALA A 107 -2.54 10.69 9.25
CA ALA A 107 -3.47 11.38 8.36
C ALA A 107 -4.69 10.52 7.97
N ASN A 108 -4.55 9.19 7.98
CA ASN A 108 -5.60 8.25 7.60
C ASN A 108 -6.17 7.47 8.79
N ALA A 109 -5.86 7.85 10.03
CA ALA A 109 -6.18 7.08 11.23
C ALA A 109 -7.68 6.80 11.39
N SER A 110 -8.54 7.74 10.98
CA SER A 110 -10.00 7.59 11.00
C SER A 110 -10.53 6.56 9.99
N MET A 111 -9.73 6.19 8.99
CA MET A 111 -10.08 5.23 7.93
C MET A 111 -9.48 3.85 8.18
N ILE A 112 -8.83 3.60 9.33
CA ILE A 112 -8.21 2.32 9.68
C ILE A 112 -9.17 1.51 10.56
N PRO A 113 -9.92 0.54 10.01
CA PRO A 113 -10.77 -0.36 10.79
C PRO A 113 -9.96 -1.51 11.40
N ASN A 114 -10.64 -2.38 12.15
CA ASN A 114 -10.12 -3.70 12.49
C ASN A 114 -10.24 -4.63 11.27
N TYR A 115 -9.18 -4.72 10.46
CA TYR A 115 -9.16 -5.58 9.27
C TYR A 115 -9.34 -7.07 9.59
N GLY A 116 -8.86 -7.51 10.75
CA GLY A 116 -9.06 -8.87 11.24
C GLY A 116 -10.53 -9.21 11.46
N GLU A 117 -11.30 -8.28 11.98
CA GLU A 117 -12.76 -8.40 12.14
C GLU A 117 -13.47 -8.41 10.78
N ARG A 118 -13.16 -7.45 9.91
CA ARG A 118 -13.67 -7.39 8.53
C ARG A 118 -13.46 -8.71 7.79
N ARG A 119 -12.26 -9.28 7.88
CA ARG A 119 -11.94 -10.59 7.28
C ARG A 119 -12.82 -11.72 7.84
N ARG A 120 -13.10 -11.74 9.14
CA ARG A 120 -13.95 -12.76 9.77
C ARG A 120 -15.41 -12.65 9.32
N TYR A 121 -15.88 -11.44 9.04
CA TYR A 121 -17.22 -11.18 8.51
C TYR A 121 -17.30 -11.23 6.98
N GLY A 122 -16.20 -11.55 6.28
CA GLY A 122 -16.17 -11.64 4.81
C GLY A 122 -16.23 -10.29 4.10
N GLU A 123 -15.98 -9.20 4.82
CA GLU A 123 -15.93 -7.86 4.25
C GLU A 123 -14.62 -7.62 3.48
N ALA A 124 -14.65 -6.66 2.56
CA ALA A 124 -13.47 -6.27 1.81
C ALA A 124 -12.39 -5.66 2.72
N VAL A 125 -11.18 -6.23 2.66
CA VAL A 125 -10.00 -5.79 3.43
C VAL A 125 -8.95 -5.14 2.53
N SER A 126 -8.87 -5.56 1.28
CA SER A 126 -7.90 -5.05 0.32
C SER A 126 -8.34 -5.26 -1.12
N THR A 127 -7.95 -4.33 -1.98
CA THR A 127 -8.09 -4.41 -3.44
C THR A 127 -6.92 -5.12 -4.12
N ALA A 128 -5.90 -5.57 -3.38
CA ALA A 128 -4.67 -6.19 -3.92
C ALA A 128 -4.92 -7.30 -4.96
N PHE A 129 -5.96 -8.11 -4.76
CA PHE A 129 -6.33 -9.15 -5.70
C PHE A 129 -6.75 -8.57 -7.06
N VAL A 130 -7.56 -7.50 -7.03
CA VAL A 130 -8.00 -6.77 -8.22
C VAL A 130 -6.82 -6.04 -8.84
N GLU A 131 -6.04 -5.31 -8.05
CA GLU A 131 -4.84 -4.60 -8.51
C GLU A 131 -3.83 -5.53 -9.18
N SER A 132 -3.54 -6.69 -8.57
CA SER A 132 -2.63 -7.69 -9.13
C SER A 132 -3.14 -8.23 -10.46
N THR A 133 -4.44 -8.51 -10.57
CA THR A 133 -5.05 -8.96 -11.82
C THR A 133 -4.91 -7.90 -12.92
N VAL A 134 -5.20 -6.64 -12.60
CA VAL A 134 -5.02 -5.51 -13.53
C VAL A 134 -3.56 -5.38 -13.93
N ASN A 135 -2.63 -5.41 -12.96
CA ASN A 135 -1.19 -5.33 -13.19
C ASN A 135 -0.68 -6.48 -14.08
N GLN A 136 -1.20 -7.70 -13.93
CA GLN A 136 -0.85 -8.83 -14.81
C GLN A 136 -1.30 -8.58 -16.25
N VAL A 137 -2.53 -8.08 -16.45
CA VAL A 137 -3.04 -7.75 -17.78
C VAL A 137 -2.19 -6.65 -18.40
N VAL A 138 -1.91 -5.57 -17.65
CA VAL A 138 -1.09 -4.46 -18.12
C VAL A 138 0.32 -4.95 -18.47
N ALA A 139 0.98 -5.70 -17.58
CA ALA A 139 2.32 -6.22 -17.81
C ALA A 139 2.38 -7.15 -19.03
N LYS A 140 1.38 -8.03 -19.20
CA LYS A 140 1.30 -8.93 -20.35
C LYS A 140 1.10 -8.19 -21.67
N ARG A 141 0.32 -7.10 -21.67
CA ARG A 141 -0.08 -6.39 -22.90
C ARG A 141 0.76 -5.18 -23.26
N PHE A 142 1.45 -4.56 -22.29
CA PHE A 142 2.19 -3.31 -22.50
C PHE A 142 3.69 -3.39 -22.20
N ALA A 143 4.12 -4.24 -21.25
CA ALA A 143 5.51 -4.23 -20.76
C ALA A 143 6.36 -5.41 -21.24
N LYS A 144 5.79 -6.62 -21.38
CA LYS A 144 6.52 -7.82 -21.81
C LYS A 144 6.45 -8.01 -23.34
N LYS A 145 7.19 -9.00 -23.87
CA LYS A 145 7.36 -9.36 -25.31
C LYS A 145 6.07 -9.63 -26.12
N GLN A 146 4.87 -9.33 -25.60
CA GLN A 146 3.58 -9.31 -26.29
C GLN A 146 2.96 -7.90 -26.25
N GLN A 147 3.74 -6.88 -26.61
CA GLN A 147 3.23 -5.51 -26.71
C GLN A 147 2.09 -5.45 -27.74
N MET A 148 0.87 -5.22 -27.25
CA MET A 148 -0.26 -4.86 -28.07
C MET A 148 -0.39 -3.35 -28.01
N GLN A 149 -0.35 -2.69 -29.17
CA GLN A 149 -0.49 -1.24 -29.30
C GLN A 149 -1.94 -0.80 -29.09
N TRP A 150 -2.45 -1.00 -27.88
CA TRP A 150 -3.79 -0.53 -27.55
C TRP A 150 -3.76 0.96 -27.27
N THR A 151 -4.66 1.69 -27.92
CA THR A 151 -4.92 3.09 -27.59
C THR A 151 -5.62 3.17 -26.23
N PRO A 152 -5.50 4.27 -25.47
CA PRO A 152 -6.23 4.47 -24.22
C PRO A 152 -7.75 4.22 -24.36
N ARG A 153 -8.33 4.62 -25.50
CA ARG A 153 -9.73 4.33 -25.84
C ARG A 153 -10.00 2.83 -26.00
N GLY A 154 -9.12 2.09 -26.67
CA GLY A 154 -9.23 0.64 -26.84
C GLY A 154 -9.19 -0.11 -25.51
N VAL A 155 -8.28 0.28 -24.61
CA VAL A 155 -8.22 -0.25 -23.23
C VAL A 155 -9.53 -0.01 -22.50
N HIS A 156 -10.02 1.25 -22.53
CA HIS A 156 -11.24 1.63 -21.83
C HIS A 156 -12.45 0.82 -22.28
N LEU A 157 -12.64 0.67 -23.59
CA LEU A 157 -13.74 -0.11 -24.17
C LEU A 157 -13.64 -1.59 -23.81
N LEU A 158 -12.44 -2.17 -23.81
CA LEU A 158 -12.27 -3.56 -23.43
C LEU A 158 -12.58 -3.79 -21.95
N VAL A 159 -12.15 -2.88 -21.07
CA VAL A 159 -12.47 -2.97 -19.64
C VAL A 159 -13.98 -2.92 -19.44
N GLN A 160 -14.71 -2.02 -20.12
CA GLN A 160 -16.17 -2.00 -20.08
C GLN A 160 -16.80 -3.31 -20.55
N LEU A 161 -16.32 -3.87 -21.67
CA LEU A 161 -16.76 -5.17 -22.19
C LEU A 161 -16.52 -6.30 -21.17
N ARG A 162 -15.36 -6.29 -20.50
CA ARG A 162 -15.03 -7.32 -19.52
C ARG A 162 -15.88 -7.20 -18.26
N VAL A 163 -16.12 -5.99 -17.77
CA VAL A 163 -17.03 -5.71 -16.65
C VAL A 163 -18.43 -6.23 -16.98
N ARG A 164 -19.00 -5.84 -18.13
CA ARG A 164 -20.30 -6.35 -18.59
C ARG A 164 -20.34 -7.86 -18.75
N THR A 165 -19.22 -8.50 -19.09
CA THR A 165 -19.13 -9.97 -19.16
C THR A 165 -19.24 -10.58 -17.77
N LEU A 166 -18.50 -10.04 -16.80
CA LEU A 166 -18.48 -10.52 -15.42
C LEU A 166 -19.82 -10.27 -14.71
N ASP A 167 -20.45 -9.13 -15.00
CA ASP A 167 -21.77 -8.77 -14.49
C ASP A 167 -22.92 -9.50 -15.21
N GLY A 168 -22.62 -10.31 -16.23
CA GLY A 168 -23.61 -11.06 -17.01
C GLY A 168 -24.51 -10.20 -17.91
N THR A 169 -24.21 -8.91 -18.07
CA THR A 169 -25.05 -7.94 -18.81
C THR A 169 -24.70 -7.84 -20.29
N LEU A 170 -23.51 -8.32 -20.71
CA LEU A 170 -23.01 -8.15 -22.07
C LEU A 170 -23.95 -8.72 -23.15
N ALA A 171 -24.54 -9.89 -22.91
CA ALA A 171 -25.42 -10.53 -23.87
C ALA A 171 -26.68 -9.68 -24.15
N ASN A 172 -27.28 -9.12 -23.09
CA ASN A 172 -28.45 -8.25 -23.18
C ASN A 172 -28.10 -6.92 -23.87
N ASP A 173 -26.96 -6.32 -23.52
CA ASP A 173 -26.49 -5.09 -24.16
C ASP A 173 -26.22 -5.30 -25.66
N PHE A 174 -25.66 -6.45 -26.04
CA PHE A 174 -25.42 -6.80 -27.43
C PHE A 174 -26.73 -7.04 -28.19
N GLN A 175 -27.70 -7.72 -27.57
CA GLN A 175 -29.02 -7.94 -28.14
C GLN A 175 -29.74 -6.62 -28.41
N ARG A 176 -29.77 -5.72 -27.41
CA ARG A 176 -30.37 -4.39 -27.54
C ARG A 176 -29.75 -3.60 -28.70
N TRP A 177 -28.43 -3.52 -28.75
CA TRP A 177 -27.72 -2.84 -29.84
C TRP A 177 -28.04 -3.43 -31.22
N ARG A 178 -28.12 -4.75 -31.33
CA ARG A 178 -28.43 -5.44 -32.60
C ARG A 178 -29.83 -5.09 -33.10
N ASP A 179 -30.78 -4.99 -32.18
CA ASP A 179 -32.18 -4.70 -32.52
C ASP A 179 -32.36 -3.21 -32.89
N GLU A 180 -31.72 -2.30 -32.16
CA GLU A 180 -31.65 -0.86 -32.50
C GLU A 180 -31.05 -0.63 -33.89
N ARG A 181 -30.00 -1.38 -34.24
CA ARG A 181 -29.32 -1.25 -35.55
C ARG A 181 -30.13 -1.83 -36.71
N LYS A 182 -31.06 -2.75 -36.45
CA LYS A 182 -32.00 -3.27 -37.47
C LYS A 182 -33.18 -2.33 -37.71
N ALA A 183 -33.49 -1.47 -36.76
CA ALA A 183 -34.60 -0.52 -36.83
C ALA A 183 -34.21 0.86 -37.43
N ALA A 184 -32.92 1.09 -37.67
CA ALA A 184 -32.35 2.28 -38.30
C ALA A 184 -31.99 2.02 -39.77
#